data_AF-A0A7X4CU30-F1
#
_entry.id   AF-A0A7X4CU30-F1
#
_cell.length_a   1.000
_cell.length_b   1.000
_cell.length_c   1.000
_cell.angle_alpha   90.00
_cell.angle_beta   90.00
_cell.angle_gamma   90.00
#
_symmetry.space_group_name_H-M   'P 1'
#
loop_
_entity.id
_entity.type
_entity.pdbx_description
1 polymer ?
#
loop_
_entity_poly.entity_id
_entity_poly.type
_entity_poly.pdbx_seq_one_letter_code
_entity_poly.pdbx_strand_id
1 'polypeptide(L)' 'MRAATVGQMLDALVAEIPALEEPVESGVSVSIDGKIYAQGLTQPVKEDNEIYLLQRIKGG' A
#
# COMPACT_ATOMS: atom_id res chain seq x y z
N MET A 1 -15.09 3.15 -6.54
CA MET A 1 -14.52 4.13 -5.59
C MET A 1 -13.15 4.52 -6.11
N ARG A 2 -12.72 5.77 -5.93
CA ARG A 2 -11.33 6.20 -6.20
C ARG A 2 -10.61 6.33 -4.87
N ALA A 3 -9.42 5.77 -4.74
CA ALA A 3 -8.59 5.93 -3.55
C ALA A 3 -7.93 7.31 -3.57
N ALA A 4 -8.05 8.05 -2.47
CA ALA A 4 -7.35 9.33 -2.28
C ALA A 4 -6.08 9.18 -1.43
N THR A 5 -5.94 8.05 -0.73
CA THR A 5 -4.78 7.72 0.08
C THR A 5 -4.33 6.29 -0.13
N VAL A 6 -3.09 5.99 0.26
CA VAL A 6 -2.55 4.63 0.27
C VAL A 6 -3.45 3.67 1.06
N GLY A 7 -3.97 4.06 2.21
CA GLY A 7 -4.86 3.21 3.02
C GLY A 7 -6.13 2.81 2.26
N GLN A 8 -6.81 3.79 1.64
CA GLN A 8 -8.01 3.51 0.83
C GLN A 8 -7.70 2.63 -0.39
N MET A 9 -6.52 2.78 -0.97
CA MET A 9 -6.06 1.93 -2.07
C MET A 9 -5.85 0.49 -1.60
N LEU A 10 -5.22 0.30 -0.43
CA LEU A 10 -5.00 -1.02 0.16
C LEU A 10 -6.31 -1.69 0.56
N ASP A 11 -7.27 -0.95 1.15
CA ASP A 11 -8.59 -1.46 1.50
C ASP A 11 -9.33 -1.98 0.24
N ALA A 12 -9.27 -1.21 -0.86
CA ALA A 12 -9.86 -1.61 -2.13
C ALA A 12 -9.17 -2.86 -2.72
N LEU A 13 -7.83 -2.92 -2.66
CA LEU A 13 -7.06 -4.08 -3.11
C LEU A 13 -7.39 -5.35 -2.32
N VAL A 14 -7.56 -5.25 -1.00
CA VAL A 14 -7.96 -6.40 -0.16
C VAL A 14 -9.38 -6.83 -0.46
N ALA A 15 -10.29 -5.88 -0.70
CA ALA A 15 -11.67 -6.21 -1.09
C ALA A 15 -11.73 -6.98 -2.42
N GLU A 16 -10.86 -6.66 -3.38
CA GLU A 16 -10.78 -7.36 -4.67
C GLU A 16 -9.95 -8.65 -4.59
N ILE A 17 -8.92 -8.68 -3.75
CA ILE A 17 -7.96 -9.79 -3.59
C ILE A 17 -7.79 -10.10 -2.09
N PRO A 18 -8.70 -10.88 -1.49
CA PRO A 18 -8.67 -11.16 -0.04
C PRO A 18 -7.37 -11.79 0.47
N ALA A 19 -6.63 -12.50 -0.40
CA ALA A 19 -5.33 -13.08 -0.06
C ALA A 19 -4.25 -12.03 0.29
N LEU A 20 -4.49 -10.74 0.04
CA LEU A 20 -3.59 -9.65 0.41
C LEU A 20 -3.80 -9.13 1.84
N GLU A 21 -4.87 -9.52 2.53
CA GLU A 21 -5.21 -9.04 3.88
C GLU A 21 -4.05 -9.24 4.86
N GLU A 22 -3.60 -10.49 5.05
CA GLU A 22 -2.52 -10.82 5.99
C GLU A 22 -1.19 -10.09 5.66
N PRO A 23 -0.70 -10.06 4.40
CA PRO A 23 0.44 -9.23 4.03
C PRO A 23 0.28 -7.75 4.35
N VAL A 24 -0.89 -7.16 4.09
CA VAL A 24 -1.17 -5.74 4.35
C VAL A 24 -1.19 -5.45 5.84
N GLU A 25 -1.86 -6.28 6.64
CA GLU A 25 -1.91 -6.18 8.11
C GLU A 25 -0.54 -6.37 8.75
N SER A 26 0.29 -7.27 8.20
CA SER A 26 1.67 -7.47 8.65
C SER A 26 2.58 -6.25 8.42
N GLY A 27 2.08 -5.28 7.64
CA GLY A 27 2.73 -4.03 7.33
C GLY A 27 3.46 -4.09 6.00
N VAL A 28 3.16 -3.12 5.13
CA VAL A 28 3.84 -2.89 3.85
C VAL A 28 4.49 -1.51 3.85
N SER A 29 5.69 -1.43 3.29
CA SER A 29 6.23 -0.15 2.83
C SER A 29 5.70 0.13 1.42
N VAL A 30 5.58 1.41 1.07
CA VAL A 30 5.04 1.80 -0.24
C VAL A 30 6.02 2.75 -0.91
N SER A 31 6.32 2.49 -2.18
CA SER A 31 7.01 3.45 -3.04
C SER A 31 5.99 4.18 -3.90
N ILE A 32 6.05 5.50 -3.94
CA ILE A 32 5.22 6.35 -4.80
C ILE A 32 6.17 7.19 -5.66
N ASP A 33 6.12 7.01 -6.97
CA ASP A 33 7.00 7.67 -7.95
C ASP A 33 8.49 7.61 -7.55
N GLY A 34 8.92 6.44 -7.05
CA GLY A 34 10.29 6.17 -6.62
C GLY A 34 10.64 6.63 -5.20
N LYS A 35 9.73 7.29 -4.47
CA LYS A 35 9.95 7.67 -3.07
C LYS A 35 9.36 6.65 -2.11
N ILE A 36 10.18 6.12 -1.22
CA ILE A 36 9.79 5.09 -0.25
C ILE A 36 9.21 5.71 1.03
N TYR A 37 8.06 5.18 1.45
CA TYR A 37 7.38 5.47 2.69
C TYR A 37 7.29 4.18 3.52
N ALA A 38 8.04 4.12 4.63
CA ALA A 38 8.04 2.95 5.51
C ALA A 38 6.69 2.73 6.20
N GLN A 39 5.97 3.83 6.45
CA GLN A 39 4.62 3.89 7.00
C GLN A 39 3.93 5.08 6.30
N GLY A 40 2.83 4.84 5.60
CA GLY A 40 2.29 5.84 4.68
C GLY A 40 0.80 5.73 4.36
N LEU A 41 -0.01 5.10 5.21
CA LEU A 41 -1.45 4.88 4.91
C LEU A 41 -2.21 6.19 4.61
N THR A 42 -1.79 7.31 5.21
CA THR A 42 -2.39 8.63 5.00
C THR A 42 -1.77 9.41 3.84
N GLN A 43 -0.72 8.87 3.20
CA GLN A 43 -0.05 9.51 2.08
C GLN A 43 -1.05 9.64 0.92
N PRO A 44 -1.25 10.85 0.37
CA PRO A 44 -2.11 11.04 -0.78
C PRO A 44 -1.58 10.31 -2.00
N VAL A 45 -2.49 9.75 -2.80
CA VAL A 45 -2.21 9.13 -4.09
C VAL A 45 -3.08 9.75 -5.18
N LYS A 46 -2.59 9.71 -6.41
CA LYS A 46 -3.24 10.17 -7.63
C LYS A 46 -3.36 9.01 -8.61
N GLU A 47 -4.23 9.15 -9.60
CA GLU A 47 -4.46 8.12 -10.62
C GLU A 47 -3.22 7.83 -11.49
N ASP A 48 -2.31 8.80 -11.62
CA ASP A 48 -1.10 8.71 -12.42
C ASP A 48 0.14 8.25 -11.63
N ASN A 49 0.01 8.03 -10.32
CA ASN A 49 1.14 7.55 -9.53
C ASN A 49 1.52 6.12 -9.89
N GLU A 50 2.83 5.88 -9.99
CA GLU A 50 3.38 4.53 -10.03
C GLU A 50 3.65 4.07 -8.59
N ILE A 51 2.98 2.99 -8.18
CA ILE A 51 2.98 2.53 -6.79
C ILE A 51 3.48 1.10 -6.70
N TYR A 52 4.49 0.89 -5.85
CA TYR A 52 4.99 -0.45 -5.51
C TYR A 52 4.75 -0.74 -4.04
N LEU A 53 4.21 -1.93 -3.74
CA LEU A 53 4.09 -2.46 -2.39
C LEU A 53 5.31 -3.32 -2.08
N LEU A 54 5.96 -3.02 -0.96
CA LEU A 54 7.16 -3.70 -0.49
C LEU A 54 6.84 -4.37 0.84
N GLN A 55 6.80 -5.70 0.84
CA GLN A 55 6.60 -6.47 2.07
C GLN A 55 7.76 -6.21 3.02
N ARG A 56 7.44 -6.01 4.30
CA ARG A 56 8.46 -5.91 5.33
C ARG A 56 9.09 -7.28 5.49
N ILE A 57 10.37 -7.39 5.17
CA ILE A 57 11.14 -8.59 5.50
C ILE A 57 11.26 -8.61 7.02
N LYS A 58 10.60 -9.57 7.68
CA LYS A 58 10.86 -9.89 9.08
C LYS A 58 12.32 -10.34 9.16
N GLY A 59 13.20 -9.46 9.61
CA GLY A 59 14.57 -9.82 9.93
C GLY A 59 14.55 -10.91 11.01
N GLY A 60 15.29 -11.99 10.79
CA GLY A 60 15.43 -13.09 11.75
C GLY A 60 16.16 -12.70 13.01
#